data_AF-L7S2C0-F1
#
_entry.id   AF-L7S2C0-F1
#
_cell.length_a   1.000
_cell.length_b   1.000
_cell.length_c   1.000
_cell.angle_alpha   90.00
_cell.angle_beta   90.00
_cell.angle_gamma   90.00
#
_symmetry.space_group_name_H-M   'P 1'
#
loop_
_entity.id
_entity.type
_entity.pdbx_description
1 polymer ?
#
loop_
_entity_poly.entity_id
_entity_poly.type
_entity_poly.pdbx_seq_one_letter_code
_entity_poly.pdbx_strand_id
1 'polypeptide(L)'
;DAFNAMEDRTFEMGVNRFADMTAEEFMALQGSRVDTPQYERGGVAMALDGTVDIADIDLRRDGIMTPVKDQGACGSCWAFATIAVVESYFKKYRSLDLDLSEQQLVDCVKECHGCQYGDSYHAYEYVTAKGCYTRASYPYVAEQGQCMTPAGHPRYRLYEFGFTESPDLVQLLKAHGPLTVYVAVTPMWQFYKSGVLNYCGETVNHAVVLAGAGQADKEAFWLIKNSWGISWGE
;
A
#
# COMPACT_ATOMS: atom_id res chain seq x y z
N ASP A 1 7.43 15.89 21.92
CA ASP A 1 7.92 17.23 22.32
C ASP A 1 9.32 17.55 21.84
N ALA A 2 10.36 16.75 22.17
CA ALA A 2 11.73 17.05 21.74
C ALA A 2 11.90 17.13 20.20
N PHE A 3 11.34 16.18 19.45
CA PHE A 3 11.39 16.19 17.98
C PHE A 3 10.68 17.43 17.38
N ASN A 4 9.48 17.73 17.88
CA ASN A 4 8.69 18.87 17.39
C ASN A 4 9.28 20.25 17.78
N ALA A 5 10.32 20.29 18.62
CA ALA A 5 11.03 21.53 18.95
C ALA A 5 12.20 21.84 17.98
N MET A 6 12.54 20.92 17.08
CA MET A 6 13.60 21.13 16.07
C MET A 6 13.13 22.15 15.01
N GLU A 7 13.97 23.16 14.72
CA GLU A 7 13.63 24.26 13.79
C GLU A 7 13.66 23.83 12.32
N ASP A 8 14.47 22.83 11.98
CA ASP A 8 14.73 22.32 10.62
C ASP A 8 13.94 21.04 10.28
N ARG A 9 12.93 20.70 11.08
CA ARG A 9 12.08 19.53 10.83
C ARG A 9 11.19 19.74 9.60
N THR A 10 11.05 18.70 8.80
CA THR A 10 10.17 18.68 7.62
C THR A 10 8.81 18.05 7.91
N PHE A 11 8.64 17.42 9.08
CA PHE A 11 7.40 16.79 9.53
C PHE A 11 7.20 16.95 11.04
N GLU A 12 6.00 16.63 11.52
CA GLU A 12 5.65 16.58 12.93
C GLU A 12 5.37 15.16 13.39
N MET A 13 5.67 14.91 14.67
CA MET A 13 5.27 13.72 15.37
C MET A 13 4.07 13.96 16.28
N GLY A 14 3.25 12.94 16.48
CA GLY A 14 2.08 12.99 17.34
C GLY A 14 1.78 11.66 18.03
N VAL A 15 1.10 11.74 19.17
CA VAL A 15 0.53 10.57 19.83
C VAL A 15 -0.55 9.99 18.93
N ASN A 16 -0.48 8.68 18.73
CA ASN A 16 -1.47 7.92 17.99
C ASN A 16 -1.68 6.55 18.68
N ARG A 17 -2.43 5.66 18.03
CA ARG A 17 -2.77 4.32 18.55
C ARG A 17 -1.58 3.38 18.79
N PHE A 18 -0.38 3.72 18.33
CA PHE A 18 0.83 2.94 18.51
C PHE A 18 1.71 3.48 19.65
N ALA A 19 1.25 4.51 20.37
CA ALA A 19 2.06 5.18 21.38
C ALA A 19 2.33 4.35 22.65
N ASP A 20 1.58 3.26 22.84
CA ASP A 20 1.80 2.26 23.89
C ASP A 20 2.69 1.10 23.45
N MET A 21 3.16 1.09 22.20
CA MET A 21 4.06 0.07 21.65
C MET A 21 5.51 0.53 21.68
N THR A 22 6.44 -0.38 21.94
CA THR A 22 7.86 -0.11 21.70
C THR A 22 8.15 -0.01 20.19
N ALA A 23 9.29 0.57 19.84
CA ALA A 23 9.75 0.61 18.45
C ALA A 23 9.88 -0.82 17.87
N GLU A 24 10.38 -1.76 18.66
CA GLU A 24 10.52 -3.16 18.27
C GLU A 24 9.17 -3.82 18.01
N GLU A 25 8.18 -3.60 18.89
CA GLU A 25 6.82 -4.10 18.72
C GLU A 25 6.16 -3.52 17.47
N PHE A 26 6.31 -2.20 17.24
CA PHE A 26 5.81 -1.54 16.05
C PHE A 26 6.44 -2.11 14.77
N MET A 27 7.77 -2.25 14.74
CA MET A 27 8.48 -2.78 13.58
C MET A 27 8.13 -4.25 13.31
N ALA A 28 7.88 -5.05 14.36
CA ALA A 28 7.51 -6.46 14.24
C ALA A 28 6.08 -6.68 13.74
N LEU A 29 5.14 -5.78 14.08
CA LEU A 29 3.72 -5.95 13.77
C LEU A 29 3.26 -5.20 12.51
N GLN A 30 3.90 -4.07 12.21
CA GLN A 30 3.51 -3.19 11.09
C GLN A 30 4.37 -3.41 9.84
N GLY A 31 5.59 -3.92 10.00
CA GLY A 31 6.45 -4.34 8.89
C GLY A 31 6.16 -5.77 8.44
N SER A 32 6.32 -6.00 7.14
CA SER A 32 6.41 -7.33 6.53
C SER A 32 7.83 -7.54 6.04
N ARG A 33 8.37 -8.75 6.19
CA ARG A 33 9.55 -9.12 5.40
C ARG A 33 9.20 -8.97 3.91
N VAL A 34 10.02 -8.24 3.16
CA VAL A 34 9.88 -8.20 1.70
C VAL A 34 10.96 -9.12 1.17
N ASP A 35 10.58 -10.36 0.89
CA ASP A 35 11.40 -11.12 -0.05
C ASP A 35 11.12 -10.49 -1.42
N THR A 36 12.15 -9.96 -2.06
CA THR A 36 12.12 -9.63 -3.48
C THR A 36 12.54 -10.88 -4.25
N PRO A 37 11.62 -11.72 -4.72
CA PRO A 37 11.95 -12.65 -5.78
C PRO A 37 12.65 -11.89 -6.90
N GLN A 38 13.73 -12.45 -7.44
CA GLN A 38 14.15 -12.07 -8.78
C GLN A 38 13.05 -12.56 -9.72
N TYR A 39 12.04 -11.72 -9.97
CA TYR A 39 10.84 -12.11 -10.71
C TYR A 39 11.21 -12.50 -12.15
N GLU A 40 11.20 -13.80 -12.45
CA GLU A 40 11.30 -14.28 -13.83
C GLU A 40 9.99 -13.98 -14.58
N ARG A 41 9.93 -12.78 -15.18
CA ARG A 41 9.18 -12.41 -16.40
C ARG A 41 7.79 -13.03 -16.58
N GLY A 42 6.86 -12.75 -15.67
CA GLY A 42 5.41 -12.92 -15.92
C GLY A 42 4.66 -11.60 -16.19
N GLY A 43 5.23 -10.47 -15.77
CA GLY A 43 4.62 -9.14 -15.91
C GLY A 43 5.19 -8.36 -17.09
N VAL A 44 4.39 -7.44 -17.63
CA VAL A 44 4.84 -6.54 -18.68
C VAL A 44 5.73 -5.46 -18.04
N ALA A 45 7.03 -5.49 -18.38
CA ALA A 45 7.94 -4.41 -18.00
C ALA A 45 7.46 -3.10 -18.66
N MET A 46 7.17 -2.10 -17.83
CA MET A 46 6.76 -0.78 -18.32
C MET A 46 8.00 0.05 -18.64
N ALA A 47 8.22 0.35 -19.93
CA ALA A 47 9.28 1.23 -20.40
C ALA A 47 8.73 2.65 -20.62
N LEU A 48 9.46 3.68 -20.17
CA LEU A 48 9.07 5.08 -20.27
C LEU A 48 10.26 5.97 -20.65
N ASP A 49 9.98 7.06 -21.36
CA ASP A 49 10.90 8.08 -21.89
C ASP A 49 10.51 9.44 -21.28
N GLY A 50 11.48 10.22 -20.77
CA GLY A 50 11.31 11.66 -20.58
C GLY A 50 11.83 12.24 -19.27
N THR A 51 12.04 13.56 -19.26
CA THR A 51 12.23 14.38 -18.06
C THR A 51 10.88 14.91 -17.59
N VAL A 52 10.55 14.74 -16.30
CA VAL A 52 9.22 15.06 -15.79
C VAL A 52 9.25 16.29 -14.88
N ASP A 53 8.39 17.25 -15.21
CA ASP A 53 7.93 18.31 -14.31
C ASP A 53 6.96 17.70 -13.29
N ILE A 54 7.24 17.86 -11.98
CA ILE A 54 6.36 17.39 -10.91
C ILE A 54 5.12 18.28 -10.90
N ALA A 55 4.18 17.97 -11.79
CA ALA A 55 2.83 18.48 -11.66
C ALA A 55 2.23 17.95 -10.35
N ASP A 56 1.47 18.77 -9.63
CA ASP A 56 0.69 18.33 -8.46
C ASP A 56 -0.30 17.24 -8.88
N ILE A 57 0.08 15.97 -8.69
CA ILE A 57 -0.77 14.80 -8.88
C ILE A 57 -1.34 14.45 -7.51
N ASP A 58 -2.67 14.51 -7.39
CA ASP A 58 -3.38 14.08 -6.19
C ASP A 58 -4.59 13.24 -6.59
N LEU A 59 -4.40 11.92 -6.68
CA LEU A 59 -5.44 10.99 -7.14
C LEU A 59 -6.64 10.90 -6.18
N ARG A 60 -6.55 11.49 -4.97
CA ARG A 60 -7.71 11.64 -4.07
C ARG A 60 -8.74 12.60 -4.68
N ARG A 61 -8.27 13.64 -5.38
CA ARG A 61 -9.13 14.65 -6.05
C ARG A 61 -9.84 14.09 -7.27
N ASP A 62 -9.30 13.02 -7.85
CA ASP A 62 -9.89 12.31 -8.99
C ASP A 62 -11.05 11.39 -8.58
N GLY A 63 -11.28 11.21 -7.27
CA GLY A 63 -12.36 10.37 -6.74
C GLY A 63 -12.15 8.87 -6.92
N ILE A 64 -10.96 8.42 -7.32
CA ILE A 64 -10.66 7.01 -7.59
C ILE A 64 -10.08 6.26 -6.38
N MET A 65 -9.60 6.98 -5.37
CA MET A 65 -9.02 6.38 -4.17
C MET A 65 -10.10 5.84 -3.23
N THR A 66 -9.83 4.68 -2.61
CA THR A 66 -10.69 4.13 -1.55
C THR A 66 -10.32 4.66 -0.16
N PRO A 67 -11.22 4.56 0.85
CA PRO A 67 -10.90 4.96 2.22
C PRO A 67 -9.66 4.27 2.79
N VAL A 68 -9.01 4.92 3.75
CA VAL A 68 -7.92 4.30 4.53
C VAL A 68 -8.51 3.19 5.39
N LYS A 69 -7.84 2.04 5.37
CA LYS A 69 -8.19 0.86 6.17
C LYS A 69 -7.08 0.58 7.20
N ASP A 70 -7.28 -0.44 8.02
CA ASP A 70 -6.39 -0.80 9.12
C ASP A 70 -6.05 -2.30 9.09
N GLN A 71 -4.76 -2.61 8.99
CA GLN A 71 -4.22 -3.97 9.02
C GLN A 71 -4.09 -4.54 10.44
N GLY A 72 -4.23 -3.71 11.48
CA GLY A 72 -4.08 -4.16 12.86
C GLY A 72 -2.69 -4.76 13.15
N ALA A 73 -2.65 -5.81 13.95
CA ALA A 73 -1.42 -6.50 14.37
C ALA A 73 -1.05 -7.66 13.42
N CYS A 74 -1.08 -7.41 12.12
CA CYS A 74 -0.85 -8.40 11.08
C CYS A 74 0.01 -7.79 9.96
N GLY A 75 1.12 -8.43 9.58
CA GLY A 75 2.03 -8.07 8.49
C GLY A 75 1.42 -8.28 7.10
N SER A 76 0.23 -7.75 6.88
CA SER A 76 -0.59 -7.91 5.67
C SER A 76 -0.63 -6.65 4.80
N CYS A 77 0.28 -5.70 5.01
CA CYS A 77 0.40 -4.47 4.22
C CYS A 77 0.38 -4.74 2.70
N TRP A 78 1.00 -5.84 2.27
CA TRP A 78 1.02 -6.30 0.89
C TRP A 78 -0.41 -6.54 0.34
N ALA A 79 -1.28 -7.17 1.12
CA ALA A 79 -2.67 -7.41 0.74
C ALA A 79 -3.46 -6.10 0.66
N PHE A 80 -3.28 -5.19 1.63
CA PHE A 80 -3.95 -3.89 1.63
C PHE A 80 -3.53 -3.01 0.46
N ALA A 81 -2.23 -2.94 0.18
CA ALA A 81 -1.69 -2.14 -0.92
C ALA A 81 -2.15 -2.68 -2.27
N THR A 82 -2.19 -4.01 -2.46
CA THR A 82 -2.76 -4.63 -3.66
C THR A 82 -4.25 -4.30 -3.78
N ILE A 83 -5.06 -4.61 -2.77
CA ILE A 83 -6.52 -4.42 -2.82
C ILE A 83 -6.88 -2.97 -3.09
N ALA A 84 -6.24 -2.00 -2.44
CA ALA A 84 -6.54 -0.59 -2.66
C ALA A 84 -6.29 -0.13 -4.11
N VAL A 85 -5.24 -0.63 -4.77
CA VAL A 85 -4.98 -0.35 -6.20
C VAL A 85 -5.97 -1.08 -7.09
N VAL A 86 -6.32 -2.34 -6.79
CA VAL A 86 -7.35 -3.10 -7.52
C VAL A 86 -8.71 -2.41 -7.45
N GLU A 87 -9.14 -1.98 -6.27
CA GLU A 87 -10.38 -1.21 -6.07
C GLU A 87 -10.35 0.09 -6.89
N SER A 88 -9.23 0.83 -6.83
CA SER A 88 -9.06 2.07 -7.60
C SER A 88 -9.13 1.84 -9.10
N TYR A 89 -8.58 0.73 -9.61
CA TYR A 89 -8.71 0.32 -11.01
C TYR A 89 -10.18 0.07 -11.40
N PHE A 90 -10.92 -0.68 -10.59
CA PHE A 90 -12.34 -0.93 -10.84
C PHE A 90 -13.17 0.36 -10.81
N LYS A 91 -12.86 1.26 -9.88
CA LYS A 91 -13.52 2.57 -9.79
C LYS A 91 -13.25 3.41 -11.04
N LYS A 92 -11.97 3.54 -11.44
CA LYS A 92 -11.53 4.36 -12.59
C LYS A 92 -12.00 3.81 -13.93
N TYR A 93 -11.79 2.53 -14.20
CA TYR A 93 -11.95 1.96 -15.55
C TYR A 93 -13.24 1.18 -15.75
N ARG A 94 -13.93 0.80 -14.67
CA ARG A 94 -15.17 0.02 -14.73
C ARG A 94 -16.35 0.71 -14.07
N SER A 95 -16.16 1.88 -13.43
CA SER A 95 -17.20 2.59 -12.69
C SER A 95 -17.85 1.71 -11.60
N LEU A 96 -17.05 0.84 -10.98
CA LEU A 96 -17.49 -0.05 -9.89
C LEU A 96 -16.80 0.38 -8.59
N ASP A 97 -17.57 0.88 -7.64
CA ASP A 97 -17.08 1.20 -6.29
C ASP A 97 -17.18 -0.07 -5.43
N LEU A 98 -16.03 -0.72 -5.23
CA LEU A 98 -15.93 -2.03 -4.57
C LEU A 98 -15.15 -1.91 -3.26
N ASP A 99 -15.59 -2.63 -2.24
CA ASP A 99 -14.83 -2.91 -1.03
C ASP A 99 -14.42 -4.39 -1.07
N LEU A 100 -13.19 -4.66 -1.49
CA LEU A 100 -12.65 -6.00 -1.72
C LEU A 100 -11.95 -6.55 -0.47
N SER A 101 -11.84 -7.87 -0.39
CA SER A 101 -11.30 -8.56 0.78
C SER A 101 -9.78 -8.67 0.75
N GLU A 102 -9.11 -8.01 1.69
CA GLU A 102 -7.70 -8.25 2.00
C GLU A 102 -7.49 -9.63 2.64
N GLN A 103 -8.45 -10.08 3.45
CA GLN A 103 -8.38 -11.36 4.16
C GLN A 103 -8.30 -12.56 3.22
N GLN A 104 -9.02 -12.50 2.10
CA GLN A 104 -8.91 -13.55 1.09
C GLN A 104 -7.46 -13.68 0.60
N LEU A 105 -6.74 -12.56 0.41
CA LEU A 105 -5.34 -12.64 0.00
C LEU A 105 -4.50 -13.26 1.12
N VAL A 106 -4.66 -12.77 2.36
CA VAL A 106 -3.98 -13.29 3.55
C VAL A 106 -4.13 -14.81 3.70
N ASP A 107 -5.32 -15.34 3.45
CA ASP A 107 -5.64 -16.76 3.67
C ASP A 107 -5.31 -17.64 2.45
N CYS A 108 -5.37 -17.09 1.23
CA CYS A 108 -5.39 -17.90 0.00
C CYS A 108 -4.17 -17.79 -0.92
N VAL A 109 -3.35 -16.74 -0.79
CA VAL A 109 -2.11 -16.61 -1.60
C VAL A 109 -1.05 -17.47 -0.93
N LYS A 110 -0.74 -18.63 -1.53
CA LYS A 110 0.09 -19.67 -0.91
C LYS A 110 1.57 -19.33 -0.90
N GLU A 111 1.96 -18.50 -1.86
CA GLU A 111 3.30 -17.94 -2.03
C GLU A 111 3.58 -16.86 -0.98
N CYS A 112 2.52 -16.32 -0.35
CA CYS A 112 2.60 -15.43 0.80
C CYS A 112 2.40 -16.20 2.11
N HIS A 113 2.80 -15.59 3.22
CA HIS A 113 2.81 -16.17 4.56
C HIS A 113 1.84 -15.43 5.50
N GLY A 114 0.67 -15.09 4.96
CA GLY A 114 -0.41 -14.43 5.68
C GLY A 114 0.02 -13.16 6.41
N CYS A 115 -0.05 -13.20 7.74
CA CYS A 115 0.32 -12.09 8.62
C CYS A 115 1.82 -12.00 8.93
N GLN A 116 2.65 -12.95 8.51
CA GLN A 116 4.09 -12.90 8.74
C GLN A 116 4.77 -12.05 7.68
N TYR A 117 4.47 -12.35 6.40
CA TYR A 117 4.95 -11.57 5.28
C TYR A 117 4.27 -11.96 3.96
N GLY A 118 4.44 -11.13 2.94
CA GLY A 118 4.03 -11.42 1.57
C GLY A 118 4.44 -10.32 0.61
N ASP A 119 4.19 -10.53 -0.67
CA ASP A 119 4.46 -9.56 -1.72
C ASP A 119 3.25 -9.30 -2.62
N SER A 120 3.28 -8.14 -3.25
CA SER A 120 2.18 -7.66 -4.08
C SER A 120 2.15 -8.37 -5.44
N TYR A 121 3.27 -8.94 -5.90
CA TYR A 121 3.33 -9.63 -7.19
C TYR A 121 2.46 -10.89 -7.17
N HIS A 122 2.67 -11.80 -6.22
CA HIS A 122 1.85 -13.00 -6.08
C HIS A 122 0.40 -12.65 -5.73
N ALA A 123 0.18 -11.55 -5.01
CA ALA A 123 -1.16 -11.03 -4.77
C ALA A 123 -1.87 -10.63 -6.07
N TYR A 124 -1.19 -9.90 -6.97
CA TYR A 124 -1.73 -9.55 -8.28
C TYR A 124 -1.90 -10.77 -9.20
N GLU A 125 -0.98 -11.74 -9.18
CA GLU A 125 -1.14 -13.02 -9.88
C GLU A 125 -2.41 -13.74 -9.42
N TYR A 126 -2.62 -13.81 -8.10
CA TYR A 126 -3.82 -14.40 -7.52
C TYR A 126 -5.09 -13.65 -7.96
N VAL A 127 -5.10 -12.31 -7.88
CA VAL A 127 -6.26 -11.50 -8.30
C VAL A 127 -6.55 -11.72 -9.79
N THR A 128 -5.53 -11.85 -10.63
CA THR A 128 -5.69 -12.09 -12.08
C THR A 128 -6.17 -13.51 -12.37
N ALA A 129 -5.73 -14.51 -11.60
CA ALA A 129 -6.10 -15.90 -11.81
C ALA A 129 -7.47 -16.26 -11.19
N LYS A 130 -7.76 -15.76 -9.99
CA LYS A 130 -8.89 -16.19 -9.15
C LYS A 130 -9.89 -15.08 -8.86
N GLY A 131 -9.47 -13.83 -8.88
CA GLY A 131 -10.28 -12.67 -8.47
C GLY A 131 -10.55 -12.61 -6.97
N CYS A 132 -11.10 -11.48 -6.54
CA CYS A 132 -11.36 -11.16 -5.14
C CYS A 132 -12.86 -11.11 -4.82
N TYR A 133 -13.24 -11.64 -3.67
CA TYR A 133 -14.53 -11.42 -3.03
C TYR A 133 -14.59 -10.01 -2.42
N THR A 134 -15.81 -9.56 -2.12
CA THR A 134 -16.00 -8.35 -1.31
C THR A 134 -15.63 -8.59 0.14
N ARG A 135 -15.24 -7.53 0.86
CA ARG A 135 -14.99 -7.55 2.30
C ARG A 135 -16.23 -8.00 3.09
N ALA A 136 -17.44 -7.69 2.61
CA ALA A 136 -18.68 -8.16 3.23
C ALA A 136 -18.82 -9.70 3.20
N SER A 137 -18.42 -10.34 2.10
CA SER A 137 -18.46 -11.80 1.95
C SER A 137 -17.25 -12.53 2.55
N TYR A 138 -16.14 -11.82 2.76
CA TYR A 138 -14.91 -12.36 3.34
C TYR A 138 -14.27 -11.29 4.25
N PRO A 139 -14.76 -11.13 5.49
CA PRO A 139 -14.33 -10.05 6.38
C PRO A 139 -12.87 -10.16 6.82
N TYR A 140 -12.25 -9.01 7.09
CA TYR A 140 -10.91 -8.92 7.63
C TYR A 140 -10.87 -9.17 9.14
N VAL A 141 -9.99 -10.06 9.57
CA VAL A 141 -9.84 -10.49 10.97
C VAL A 141 -8.41 -10.34 11.51
N ALA A 142 -7.47 -9.85 10.69
CA ALA A 142 -6.08 -9.60 11.09
C ALA A 142 -5.32 -10.85 11.61
N GLU A 143 -5.69 -12.02 11.11
CA GLU A 143 -5.06 -13.30 11.43
C GLU A 143 -5.14 -14.21 10.20
N GLN A 144 -4.11 -15.01 9.93
CA GLN A 144 -4.17 -15.97 8.82
C GLN A 144 -5.10 -17.14 9.17
N GLY A 145 -6.17 -17.28 8.40
CA GLY A 145 -7.15 -18.36 8.50
C GLY A 145 -7.01 -19.40 7.39
N GLN A 146 -8.04 -20.24 7.28
CA GLN A 146 -8.19 -21.14 6.15
C GLN A 146 -8.75 -20.39 4.94
N CYS A 147 -8.19 -20.64 3.75
CA CYS A 147 -8.74 -20.09 2.52
C CYS A 147 -10.20 -20.54 2.30
N MET A 148 -11.13 -19.59 2.36
CA MET A 148 -12.56 -19.85 2.19
C MET A 148 -13.06 -19.59 0.76
N THR A 149 -14.17 -20.21 0.41
CA THR A 149 -14.91 -19.95 -0.84
C THR A 149 -16.37 -19.66 -0.50
N PRO A 150 -16.72 -18.39 -0.16
CA PRO A 150 -18.10 -18.00 0.12
C PRO A 150 -19.04 -18.35 -1.05
N ALA A 151 -19.97 -19.27 -0.80
CA ALA A 151 -20.88 -19.77 -1.84
C ALA A 151 -21.83 -18.66 -2.33
N GLY A 152 -22.03 -18.56 -3.63
CA GLY A 152 -22.97 -17.61 -4.24
C GLY A 152 -22.47 -16.16 -4.33
N HIS A 153 -21.23 -15.87 -3.91
CA HIS A 153 -20.66 -14.52 -4.03
C HIS A 153 -19.80 -14.36 -5.30
N PRO A 154 -19.86 -13.20 -5.98
CA PRO A 154 -19.05 -12.95 -7.16
C PRO A 154 -17.58 -12.71 -6.79
N ARG A 155 -16.69 -12.97 -7.75
CA ARG A 155 -15.28 -12.59 -7.68
C ARG A 155 -14.95 -11.57 -8.76
N TYR A 156 -14.23 -10.53 -8.36
CA TYR A 156 -13.79 -9.44 -9.22
C TYR A 156 -12.34 -9.66 -9.62
N ARG A 157 -12.10 -9.79 -10.93
CA ARG A 157 -10.81 -10.25 -11.48
C ARG A 157 -10.16 -9.16 -12.32
N LEU A 158 -8.86 -8.98 -12.15
CA LEU A 158 -8.05 -8.20 -13.09
C LEU A 158 -7.80 -9.02 -14.37
N TYR A 159 -7.58 -8.33 -15.48
CA TYR A 159 -7.19 -8.98 -16.73
C TYR A 159 -5.69 -9.24 -16.80
N GLU A 160 -4.91 -8.25 -16.38
CA GLU A 160 -3.46 -8.26 -16.37
C GLU A 160 -2.95 -7.26 -15.32
N PHE A 161 -1.68 -7.38 -14.96
CA PHE A 161 -0.95 -6.40 -14.16
C PHE A 161 0.48 -6.25 -14.70
N GLY A 162 1.09 -5.10 -14.44
CA GLY A 162 2.48 -4.80 -14.78
C GLY A 162 3.31 -4.50 -13.53
N PHE A 163 4.62 -4.70 -13.62
CA PHE A 163 5.57 -4.31 -12.58
C PHE A 163 6.87 -3.82 -13.22
N THR A 164 7.63 -3.02 -12.46
CA THR A 164 8.96 -2.55 -12.87
C THR A 164 9.78 -2.21 -11.62
N GLU A 165 11.09 -2.47 -11.68
CA GLU A 165 12.04 -2.15 -10.61
C GLU A 165 12.72 -0.79 -10.83
N SER A 166 12.62 -0.23 -12.05
CA SER A 166 13.18 1.07 -12.41
C SER A 166 12.12 2.00 -13.01
N PRO A 167 11.06 2.36 -12.24
CA PRO A 167 9.97 3.18 -12.75
C PRO A 167 10.31 4.67 -12.86
N ASP A 168 9.74 5.32 -13.88
CA ASP A 168 9.32 6.73 -13.74
C ASP A 168 7.93 6.74 -13.06
N LEU A 169 7.93 6.92 -11.73
CA LEU A 169 6.70 6.85 -10.93
C LEU A 169 5.68 7.93 -11.30
N VAL A 170 6.13 9.12 -11.72
CA VAL A 170 5.23 10.22 -12.09
C VAL A 170 4.49 9.89 -13.38
N GLN A 171 5.20 9.37 -14.38
CA GLN A 171 4.57 8.91 -15.61
C GLN A 171 3.63 7.72 -15.37
N LEU A 172 4.01 6.76 -14.53
CA LEU A 172 3.13 5.64 -14.19
C LEU A 172 1.86 6.08 -13.48
N LEU A 173 1.95 7.03 -12.54
CA LEU A 173 0.78 7.62 -11.89
C LEU A 173 -0.17 8.27 -12.91
N LYS A 174 0.38 9.07 -13.84
CA LYS A 174 -0.42 9.74 -14.90
C LYS A 174 -1.10 8.72 -15.82
N ALA A 175 -0.38 7.67 -16.22
CA ALA A 175 -0.89 6.68 -17.16
C ALA A 175 -1.91 5.72 -16.52
N HIS A 176 -1.61 5.21 -15.33
CA HIS A 176 -2.31 4.06 -14.76
C HIS A 176 -3.11 4.39 -13.48
N GLY A 177 -2.83 5.50 -12.81
CA GLY A 177 -3.41 5.83 -11.51
C GLY A 177 -2.55 5.29 -10.36
N PRO A 178 -3.13 4.92 -9.21
CA PRO A 178 -2.34 4.61 -8.02
C PRO A 178 -1.52 3.33 -8.20
N LEU A 179 -0.36 3.28 -7.57
CA LEU A 179 0.61 2.18 -7.71
C LEU A 179 0.88 1.54 -6.34
N THR A 180 1.08 0.23 -6.30
CA THR A 180 1.65 -0.40 -5.11
C THR A 180 3.16 -0.17 -5.13
N VAL A 181 3.71 0.38 -4.05
CA VAL A 181 5.14 0.62 -3.88
C VAL A 181 5.61 0.10 -2.53
N TYR A 182 6.91 -0.13 -2.42
CA TYR A 182 7.54 -0.57 -1.17
C TYR A 182 8.39 0.55 -0.59
N VAL A 183 8.29 0.73 0.72
CA VAL A 183 9.05 1.72 1.49
C VAL A 183 9.83 1.03 2.60
N ALA A 184 10.90 1.68 3.04
CA ALA A 184 11.71 1.25 4.17
C ALA A 184 11.26 2.02 5.42
N VAL A 185 10.30 1.45 6.14
CA VAL A 185 9.79 1.98 7.41
C VAL A 185 10.87 1.88 8.48
N THR A 186 10.94 2.91 9.32
CA THR A 186 11.79 2.97 10.51
C THR A 186 10.94 3.32 11.73
N PRO A 187 11.46 3.21 12.96
CA PRO A 187 10.75 3.66 14.15
C PRO A 187 10.26 5.12 14.09
N MET A 188 10.89 5.98 13.29
CA MET A 188 10.45 7.37 13.11
C MET A 188 9.05 7.47 12.49
N TRP A 189 8.64 6.47 11.71
CA TRP A 189 7.30 6.42 11.11
C TRP A 189 6.21 6.19 12.15
N GLN A 190 6.52 5.52 13.28
CA GLN A 190 5.54 5.14 14.31
C GLN A 190 4.71 6.35 14.76
N PHE A 191 5.34 7.51 14.87
CA PHE A 191 4.72 8.74 15.37
C PHE A 191 4.47 9.80 14.30
N TYR A 192 4.68 9.50 13.02
CA TYR A 192 4.40 10.46 11.94
C TYR A 192 2.95 10.97 12.05
N LYS A 193 2.81 12.30 12.00
CA LYS A 193 1.53 13.00 12.09
C LYS A 193 1.26 13.85 10.86
N SER A 194 2.23 14.66 10.43
CA SER A 194 2.01 15.65 9.35
C SER A 194 3.29 16.15 8.71
N GLY A 195 3.23 16.64 7.47
CA GLY A 195 4.36 17.21 6.73
C GLY A 195 5.11 16.20 5.83
N VAL A 196 6.34 16.54 5.42
CA VAL A 196 7.14 15.72 4.51
C VAL A 196 8.10 14.83 5.30
N LEU A 197 7.72 13.56 5.47
CA LEU A 197 8.57 12.57 6.14
C LEU A 197 9.80 12.25 5.29
N ASN A 198 10.99 12.53 5.82
CA ASN A 198 12.28 12.37 5.13
C ASN A 198 13.21 11.33 5.78
N TYR A 199 12.67 10.41 6.60
CA TYR A 199 13.41 9.31 7.22
C TYR A 199 13.06 7.96 6.58
N CYS A 200 14.05 7.33 5.95
CA CYS A 200 13.94 5.98 5.39
C CYS A 200 15.00 5.04 5.96
N GLY A 201 14.65 3.75 6.06
CA GLY A 201 15.60 2.70 6.40
C GLY A 201 16.35 2.20 5.17
N GLU A 202 17.28 1.27 5.39
CA GLU A 202 18.02 0.62 4.29
C GLU A 202 17.27 -0.56 3.67
N THR A 203 16.35 -1.18 4.41
CA THR A 203 15.63 -2.39 4.00
C THR A 203 14.15 -2.09 3.81
N VAL A 204 13.63 -2.37 2.61
CA VAL A 204 12.20 -2.31 2.33
C VAL A 204 11.45 -3.36 3.15
N ASN A 205 10.41 -2.92 3.84
CA ASN A 205 9.68 -3.75 4.81
C ASN A 205 8.19 -3.44 4.87
N HIS A 206 7.67 -2.58 3.98
CA HIS A 206 6.27 -2.18 4.03
C HIS A 206 5.73 -1.86 2.65
N ALA A 207 4.55 -2.38 2.34
CA ALA A 207 3.85 -2.10 1.10
C ALA A 207 2.82 -0.99 1.34
N VAL A 208 2.82 0.02 0.48
CA VAL A 208 1.92 1.16 0.55
C VAL A 208 1.39 1.50 -0.85
N VAL A 209 0.43 2.42 -0.93
CA VAL A 209 -0.09 2.89 -2.22
C VAL A 209 0.45 4.28 -2.50
N LEU A 210 1.16 4.42 -3.61
CA LEU A 210 1.52 5.71 -4.17
C LEU A 210 0.28 6.32 -4.84
N ALA A 211 -0.18 7.44 -4.30
CA ALA A 211 -1.43 8.11 -4.69
C ALA A 211 -1.18 9.47 -5.37
N GLY A 212 0.06 9.90 -5.53
CA GLY A 212 0.37 11.20 -6.09
C GLY A 212 1.77 11.69 -5.77
N ALA A 213 2.05 12.89 -6.26
CA ALA A 213 3.30 13.61 -6.08
C ALA A 213 3.00 15.11 -6.09
N GLY A 214 3.79 15.89 -5.37
CA GLY A 214 3.61 17.35 -5.36
C GLY A 214 4.83 18.06 -4.82
N GLN A 215 4.68 19.35 -4.60
CA GLN A 215 5.74 20.19 -4.02
C GLN A 215 5.18 21.05 -2.88
N ALA A 216 5.84 21.00 -1.73
CA ALA A 216 5.59 21.86 -0.58
C ALA A 216 6.83 22.76 -0.39
N ASP A 217 6.64 24.07 -0.51
CA ASP A 217 7.73 25.06 -0.53
C ASP A 217 8.83 24.72 -1.56
N LYS A 218 9.97 24.19 -1.09
CA LYS A 218 11.13 23.79 -1.92
C LYS A 218 11.33 22.27 -1.97
N GLU A 219 10.49 21.49 -1.30
CA GLU A 219 10.63 20.04 -1.19
C GLU A 219 9.55 19.32 -2.00
N ALA A 220 9.99 18.42 -2.88
CA ALA A 220 9.10 17.51 -3.56
C ALA A 220 8.69 16.38 -2.60
N PHE A 221 7.44 15.95 -2.67
CA PHE A 221 6.91 14.88 -1.84
C PHE A 221 6.10 13.87 -2.64
N TRP A 222 5.98 12.67 -2.09
CA TRP A 222 5.07 11.63 -2.55
C TRP A 222 3.83 11.59 -1.65
N LEU A 223 2.65 11.46 -2.24
CA LEU A 223 1.43 11.17 -1.50
C LEU A 223 1.30 9.67 -1.36
N ILE A 224 1.35 9.18 -0.12
CA ILE A 224 1.31 7.75 0.19
C ILE A 224 0.06 7.46 1.02
N LYS A 225 -0.75 6.50 0.57
CA LYS A 225 -1.83 5.91 1.37
C LYS A 225 -1.29 4.68 2.11
N ASN A 226 -1.43 4.70 3.44
CA ASN A 226 -1.01 3.63 4.34
C ASN A 226 -2.20 2.76 4.81
N SER A 227 -1.92 1.67 5.51
CA SER A 227 -2.87 0.67 6.05
C SER A 227 -2.88 0.61 7.58
N TRP A 228 -2.57 1.70 8.25
CA TRP A 228 -2.49 1.80 9.73
C TRP A 228 -3.68 2.55 10.36
N GLY A 229 -4.76 2.71 9.61
CA GLY A 229 -5.95 3.44 10.03
C GLY A 229 -5.79 4.97 10.00
N ILE A 230 -6.94 5.66 10.07
CA ILE A 230 -7.03 7.13 9.99
C ILE A 230 -6.46 7.88 11.19
N SER A 231 -6.07 7.16 12.26
CA SER A 231 -5.47 7.75 13.45
C SER A 231 -3.96 7.96 13.33
N TRP A 232 -3.35 7.54 12.22
CA TRP A 232 -1.92 7.65 11.95
C TRP A 232 -1.71 8.51 10.71
N GLY A 233 -0.75 9.45 10.76
CA GLY A 233 -0.49 10.39 9.66
C GLY A 233 -1.63 11.37 9.39
N GLU A 234 -1.61 11.97 8.19
CA GLU A 234 -2.59 12.96 7.70
C GLU A 234 -3.73 12.34 6.90
#